data_AF-F8CCY5-F1
#
_entry.id   AF-F8CCY5-F1
#
_cell.length_a   1.000
_cell.length_b   1.000
_cell.length_c   1.000
_cell.angle_alpha   90.00
_cell.angle_beta   90.00
_cell.angle_gamma   90.00
#
_symmetry.space_group_name_H-M   'P 1'
#
loop_
_entity.id
_entity.type
_entity.pdbx_description
1 polymer ?
#
loop_
_entity_poly.entity_id
_entity_poly.type
_entity_poly.pdbx_seq_one_letter_code
_entity_poly.pdbx_strand_id
1 'polypeptide(L)'
;MVREALNEGGRLLAALARFIEGPLQALAADPLPSWNEGAVKQAIIGFVTRSTTEGDAGFIPPEARIATFDNDGTLWPEQPLVQGAFMLKPLRARVKEAPSLAKRQPFKAILEGDLTELSLMDKARLTKLLGETHAGMSEEAFTRDVRTFFQHARHPRWGVAYNQLAYVPMLELLRYLRANGFQTWLASAGGIDFMRVISEDTYGIPPQQVIGSQLKKSFDDAHAPPALRREARVSHVNDKAGKPVGIDEHIGRRPAFAAGNVRSGGDIQMLQYTRKRPRPGFALLIHHDDAVREFAYEEHDGASLKAARQGGWAVVSMQRDWRRIFDGTRVPDGNGGG
;
A
#
# COMPACT_ATOMS: atom_id res chain seq x y z
N MET A 1 26.01 -30.48 85.15
CA MET A 1 24.67 -30.15 85.67
C MET A 1 23.80 -29.81 84.47
N VAL A 2 23.04 -30.78 83.97
CA VAL A 2 21.57 -30.94 84.17
C VAL A 2 20.86 -30.29 82.95
N ARG A 3 20.51 -31.10 81.93
CA ARG A 3 19.22 -31.81 81.71
C ARG A 3 18.14 -30.90 81.09
N GLU A 4 17.63 -31.29 79.91
CA GLU A 4 16.20 -31.63 79.63
C GLU A 4 15.26 -30.39 79.63
N ALA A 5 14.23 -30.21 78.79
CA ALA A 5 13.46 -31.12 77.96
C ALA A 5 12.39 -30.30 77.18
N LEU A 6 12.16 -30.70 75.93
CA LEU A 6 10.85 -31.07 75.35
C LEU A 6 9.76 -30.02 75.03
N ASN A 7 9.40 -30.08 73.74
CA ASN A 7 8.06 -30.24 73.15
C ASN A 7 7.04 -29.09 73.07
N GLU A 8 6.63 -28.94 71.80
CA GLU A 8 5.25 -28.82 71.29
C GLU A 8 4.49 -27.50 71.45
N GLY A 9 4.28 -26.85 70.31
CA GLY A 9 3.22 -25.87 70.16
C GLY A 9 3.21 -25.17 68.82
N GLY A 10 2.45 -25.70 67.86
CA GLY A 10 1.82 -24.85 66.84
C GLY A 10 2.33 -24.98 65.41
N ARG A 11 1.81 -25.98 64.71
CA ARG A 11 1.43 -25.83 63.30
C ARG A 11 0.70 -24.50 63.11
N LEU A 12 1.32 -23.52 62.44
CA LEU A 12 0.68 -22.44 61.69
C LEU A 12 1.76 -21.42 61.34
N LEU A 13 2.30 -21.52 60.11
CA LEU A 13 2.76 -20.41 59.28
C LEU A 13 3.30 -20.99 57.96
N ALA A 14 2.50 -21.88 57.36
CA ALA A 14 2.57 -22.16 55.94
C ALA A 14 1.59 -21.21 55.25
N ALA A 15 1.93 -19.92 55.18
CA ALA A 15 1.21 -18.97 54.32
C ALA A 15 2.03 -17.68 54.16
N LEU A 16 2.05 -17.18 52.93
CA LEU A 16 2.51 -15.86 52.50
C LEU A 16 4.03 -15.67 52.32
N ALA A 17 4.56 -16.36 51.31
CA ALA A 17 5.54 -15.76 50.42
C ALA A 17 5.32 -16.26 48.98
N ARG A 18 4.10 -16.05 48.45
CA ARG A 18 3.91 -15.97 46.99
C ARG A 18 3.95 -14.49 46.64
N PHE A 19 5.15 -13.97 46.41
CA PHE A 19 5.30 -12.72 45.71
C PHE A 19 4.66 -12.88 44.32
N ILE A 20 3.85 -11.90 44.00
CA ILE A 20 3.07 -11.77 42.77
C ILE A 20 4.07 -11.64 41.62
N GLU A 21 4.43 -12.76 40.98
CA GLU A 21 4.87 -12.75 39.57
C GLU A 21 3.62 -12.73 38.70
N GLY A 22 2.86 -11.64 38.79
CA GLY A 22 1.94 -11.27 37.73
C GLY A 22 2.81 -10.77 36.57
N PRO A 23 2.61 -11.24 35.33
CA PRO A 23 3.27 -10.61 34.21
C PRO A 23 2.83 -9.14 34.19
N LEU A 24 3.77 -8.22 34.39
CA LEU A 24 3.68 -6.88 33.83
C LEU A 24 3.61 -7.07 32.31
N GLN A 25 2.43 -7.38 31.79
CA GLN A 25 2.07 -6.97 30.45
C GLN A 25 2.13 -5.46 30.50
N ALA A 26 3.28 -4.88 30.14
CA ALA A 26 3.31 -3.53 29.63
C ALA A 26 2.13 -3.45 28.66
N LEU A 27 1.18 -2.56 28.91
CA LEU A 27 0.13 -2.23 27.96
C LEU A 27 0.86 -1.91 26.65
N ALA A 28 0.92 -2.89 25.75
CA ALA A 28 1.56 -2.71 24.47
C ALA A 28 0.83 -1.54 23.83
N ALA A 29 1.59 -0.49 23.48
CA ALA A 29 1.01 0.66 22.80
C ALA A 29 0.18 0.14 21.62
N ASP A 30 -1.05 0.67 21.47
CA ASP A 30 -1.96 0.26 20.41
C ASP A 30 -1.20 0.25 19.06
N PRO A 31 -1.09 -0.91 18.39
CA PRO A 31 -0.31 -1.01 17.16
C PRO A 31 -0.94 -0.25 15.98
N LEU A 32 -2.24 0.06 16.07
CA LEU A 32 -3.06 0.63 15.01
C LEU A 32 -3.92 1.81 15.56
N PRO A 33 -3.31 2.89 16.08
CA PRO A 33 -4.02 3.93 16.84
C PRO A 33 -4.92 4.85 16.00
N SER A 34 -4.72 4.90 14.67
CA SER A 34 -5.62 5.62 13.76
C SER A 34 -6.75 4.74 13.22
N TRP A 35 -6.81 3.47 13.63
CA TRP A 35 -7.93 2.58 13.38
C TRP A 35 -8.90 2.60 14.56
N ASN A 36 -10.19 2.84 14.28
CA ASN A 36 -11.24 2.72 15.28
C ASN A 36 -11.35 1.26 15.75
N GLU A 37 -11.78 1.07 17.00
CA GLU A 37 -12.09 -0.25 17.51
C GLU A 37 -13.23 -0.87 16.71
N GLY A 38 -13.05 -2.11 16.26
CA GLY A 38 -14.02 -2.77 15.39
C GLY A 38 -13.51 -4.06 14.77
N ALA A 39 -14.39 -4.71 14.02
CA ALA A 39 -14.14 -6.03 13.45
C ALA A 39 -12.90 -6.06 12.54
N VAL A 40 -12.63 -4.98 11.79
CA VAL A 40 -11.49 -4.94 10.85
C VAL A 40 -10.16 -4.87 11.60
N LYS A 41 -10.02 -3.96 12.58
CA LYS A 41 -8.83 -3.85 13.42
C LYS A 41 -8.56 -5.18 14.15
N GLN A 42 -9.60 -5.78 14.72
CA GLN A 42 -9.51 -7.08 15.39
C GLN A 42 -9.09 -8.20 14.43
N ALA A 43 -9.61 -8.21 13.19
CA ALA A 43 -9.26 -9.21 12.19
C ALA A 43 -7.79 -9.10 11.76
N ILE A 44 -7.28 -7.88 11.57
CA ILE A 44 -5.86 -7.62 11.27
C ILE A 44 -4.97 -8.10 12.41
N ILE A 45 -5.24 -7.66 13.65
CA ILE A 45 -4.44 -8.04 14.82
C ILE A 45 -4.47 -9.56 15.00
N GLY A 46 -5.67 -10.17 14.95
CA GLY A 46 -5.83 -11.60 15.11
C GLY A 46 -5.13 -12.42 14.02
N PHE A 47 -5.11 -11.94 12.78
CA PHE A 47 -4.33 -12.57 11.70
C PHE A 47 -2.82 -12.53 12.01
N VAL A 48 -2.31 -11.36 12.37
CA VAL A 48 -0.89 -11.19 12.68
C VAL A 48 -0.48 -12.07 13.86
N THR A 49 -1.25 -12.08 14.95
CA THR A 49 -0.99 -12.96 16.11
C THR A 49 -0.93 -14.42 15.68
N ARG A 50 -1.96 -14.95 15.00
CA ARG A 50 -1.96 -16.38 14.57
C ARG A 50 -0.82 -16.71 13.61
N SER A 51 -0.47 -15.79 12.72
CA SER A 51 0.59 -15.99 11.75
C SER A 51 2.00 -16.00 12.36
N THR A 52 2.15 -15.49 13.58
CA THR A 52 3.46 -15.30 14.23
C THR A 52 3.64 -16.12 15.50
N THR A 53 2.58 -16.64 16.10
CA THR A 53 2.64 -17.55 17.26
C THR A 53 3.08 -18.95 16.84
N GLU A 54 4.27 -19.38 17.28
CA GLU A 54 4.74 -20.75 17.07
C GLU A 54 3.77 -21.78 17.66
N GLY A 55 3.50 -22.85 16.90
CA GLY A 55 2.54 -23.89 17.29
C GLY A 55 1.07 -23.58 16.95
N ASP A 56 0.73 -22.35 16.55
CA ASP A 56 -0.61 -22.04 16.02
C ASP A 56 -0.81 -22.70 14.64
N ALA A 57 -2.02 -23.18 14.36
CA ALA A 57 -2.35 -23.79 13.07
C ALA A 57 -2.21 -22.80 11.89
N GLY A 58 -2.28 -21.50 12.16
CA GLY A 58 -2.08 -20.41 11.22
C GLY A 58 -0.64 -19.92 11.12
N PHE A 59 0.31 -20.50 11.86
CA PHE A 59 1.70 -20.04 11.88
C PHE A 59 2.32 -20.01 10.48
N ILE A 60 3.00 -18.90 10.18
CA ILE A 60 3.72 -18.66 8.92
C ILE A 60 5.19 -18.45 9.27
N PRO A 61 6.11 -19.25 8.70
CA PRO A 61 7.53 -19.06 8.96
C PRO A 61 7.98 -17.70 8.38
N PRO A 62 8.96 -17.01 9.01
CA PRO A 62 9.34 -15.64 8.64
C PRO A 62 9.58 -15.41 7.14
N GLU A 63 10.22 -16.34 6.44
CA GLU A 63 10.50 -16.27 5.00
C GLU A 63 9.26 -16.38 4.10
N ALA A 64 8.09 -16.71 4.65
CA ALA A 64 6.82 -16.77 3.97
C ALA A 64 5.85 -15.64 4.39
N ARG A 65 6.24 -14.76 5.30
CA ARG A 65 5.45 -13.60 5.75
C ARG A 65 5.53 -12.47 4.74
N ILE A 66 4.92 -12.67 3.57
CA ILE A 66 4.88 -11.66 2.50
C ILE A 66 3.55 -10.93 2.54
N ALA A 67 3.58 -9.60 2.55
CA ALA A 67 2.42 -8.72 2.48
C ALA A 67 2.51 -7.80 1.25
N THR A 68 1.50 -7.80 0.38
CA THR A 68 1.48 -6.97 -0.84
C THR A 68 0.39 -5.90 -0.79
N PHE A 69 0.71 -4.68 -1.19
CA PHE A 69 -0.20 -3.52 -1.15
C PHE A 69 -0.30 -2.89 -2.53
N ASP A 70 -1.51 -2.58 -3.01
CA ASP A 70 -1.61 -1.54 -4.03
C ASP A 70 -1.15 -0.18 -3.45
N ASN A 71 -0.92 0.80 -4.31
CA ASN A 71 -0.51 2.14 -3.96
C ASN A 71 -1.66 3.15 -4.13
N ASP A 72 -2.11 3.37 -5.37
CA ASP A 72 -3.21 4.28 -5.70
C ASP A 72 -4.50 3.81 -5.00
N GLY A 73 -5.12 4.66 -4.17
CA GLY A 73 -6.34 4.37 -3.40
C GLY A 73 -6.15 3.42 -2.22
N THR A 74 -5.01 2.74 -2.10
CA THR A 74 -4.73 1.82 -0.98
C THR A 74 -3.77 2.42 0.04
N LEU A 75 -2.71 3.10 -0.39
CA LEU A 75 -1.74 3.75 0.50
C LEU A 75 -1.80 5.27 0.44
N TRP A 76 -2.37 5.84 -0.62
CA TRP A 76 -2.59 7.28 -0.79
C TRP A 76 -3.83 7.58 -1.66
N PRO A 77 -4.31 8.83 -1.72
CA PRO A 77 -5.40 9.23 -2.60
C PRO A 77 -5.08 9.06 -4.08
N GLU A 78 -6.10 8.71 -4.85
CA GLU A 78 -5.98 8.50 -6.29
C GLU A 78 -6.93 9.37 -7.13
N GLN A 79 -7.53 10.39 -6.51
CA GLN A 79 -8.42 11.35 -7.15
C GLN A 79 -7.83 12.78 -7.06
N PRO A 80 -7.10 13.25 -8.08
CA PRO A 80 -6.79 12.58 -9.35
C PRO A 80 -5.62 11.59 -9.22
N LEU A 81 -5.46 10.70 -10.22
CA LEU A 81 -4.31 9.80 -10.30
C LEU A 81 -2.99 10.58 -10.27
N VAL A 82 -2.12 10.28 -9.29
CA VAL A 82 -0.86 11.01 -9.07
C VAL A 82 0.08 10.90 -10.27
N GLN A 83 0.27 9.69 -10.81
CA GLN A 83 1.07 9.51 -12.01
C GLN A 83 0.40 10.15 -13.25
N GLY A 84 -0.93 10.26 -13.27
CA GLY A 84 -1.66 11.03 -14.28
C GLY A 84 -1.29 12.51 -14.27
N ALA A 85 -1.23 13.12 -13.07
CA ALA A 85 -0.78 14.51 -12.90
C ALA A 85 0.69 14.71 -13.33
N PHE A 86 1.57 13.74 -13.02
CA PHE A 86 2.97 13.75 -13.46
C PHE A 86 3.10 13.83 -14.99
N MET A 87 2.25 13.11 -15.72
CA MET A 87 2.32 13.07 -17.19
C MET A 87 1.97 14.39 -17.88
N LEU A 88 1.29 15.33 -17.20
CA LEU A 88 0.82 16.57 -17.85
C LEU A 88 1.95 17.38 -18.49
N LYS A 89 3.07 17.55 -17.78
CA LYS A 89 4.20 18.35 -18.27
C LYS A 89 4.92 17.67 -19.45
N PRO A 90 5.35 16.39 -19.36
CA PRO A 90 5.91 15.66 -20.49
C PRO A 90 4.97 15.62 -21.71
N LEU A 91 3.67 15.43 -21.48
CA LEU A 91 2.69 15.40 -22.56
C LEU A 91 2.62 16.73 -23.33
N ARG A 92 2.58 17.86 -22.61
CA ARG A 92 2.61 19.20 -23.23
C ARG A 92 3.88 19.44 -24.03
N ALA A 93 5.03 18.98 -23.55
CA ALA A 93 6.29 19.07 -24.30
C ALA A 93 6.23 18.24 -25.59
N ARG A 94 5.76 16.99 -25.51
CA ARG A 94 5.65 16.10 -26.67
C ARG A 94 4.68 16.64 -27.73
N VAL A 95 3.60 17.28 -27.32
CA VAL A 95 2.62 17.90 -28.22
C VAL A 95 3.23 19.10 -28.97
N LYS A 96 4.16 19.85 -28.36
CA LYS A 96 4.89 20.91 -29.07
C LYS A 96 5.77 20.34 -30.19
N GLU A 97 6.40 19.20 -29.96
CA GLU A 97 7.24 18.51 -30.96
C GLU A 97 6.42 17.78 -32.03
N ALA A 98 5.25 17.26 -31.66
CA ALA A 98 4.34 16.54 -32.55
C ALA A 98 2.89 17.08 -32.40
N PRO A 99 2.55 18.22 -33.05
CA PRO A 99 1.25 18.88 -32.89
C PRO A 99 0.04 18.02 -33.26
N SER A 100 0.21 16.99 -34.11
CA SER A 100 -0.83 16.03 -34.44
C SER A 100 -1.37 15.27 -33.22
N LEU A 101 -0.55 15.11 -32.17
CA LEU A 101 -0.97 14.48 -30.92
C LEU A 101 -2.08 15.26 -30.22
N ALA A 102 -2.12 16.59 -30.32
CA ALA A 102 -3.15 17.41 -29.66
C ALA A 102 -4.59 17.05 -30.08
N LYS A 103 -4.77 16.45 -31.26
CA LYS A 103 -6.08 16.08 -31.82
C LYS A 103 -6.46 14.62 -31.53
N ARG A 104 -5.54 13.83 -30.97
CA ARG A 104 -5.71 12.39 -30.75
C ARG A 104 -6.12 12.12 -29.31
N GLN A 105 -7.16 11.31 -29.09
CA GLN A 105 -7.44 10.84 -27.73
C GLN A 105 -6.39 9.82 -27.28
N PRO A 106 -5.98 9.81 -26.00
CA PRO A 106 -6.45 10.67 -24.90
C PRO A 106 -5.68 11.99 -24.74
N PHE A 107 -4.68 12.26 -25.57
CA PHE A 107 -3.82 13.45 -25.47
C PHE A 107 -4.64 14.75 -25.43
N LYS A 108 -5.69 14.83 -26.25
CA LYS A 108 -6.63 15.95 -26.27
C LYS A 108 -7.25 16.20 -24.88
N ALA A 109 -7.93 15.20 -24.30
CA ALA A 109 -8.59 15.34 -23.00
C ALA A 109 -7.63 15.76 -21.88
N ILE A 110 -6.42 15.18 -21.88
CA ILE A 110 -5.40 15.49 -20.89
C ILE A 110 -4.89 16.93 -21.01
N LEU A 111 -4.72 17.43 -22.24
CA LEU A 111 -4.31 18.82 -22.48
C LEU A 111 -5.39 19.81 -22.08
N GLU A 112 -6.66 19.45 -22.24
CA GLU A 112 -7.84 20.22 -21.83
C GLU A 112 -8.04 20.22 -20.30
N GLY A 113 -7.17 19.54 -19.54
CA GLY A 113 -7.18 19.52 -18.08
C GLY A 113 -8.13 18.48 -17.49
N ASP A 114 -8.73 17.63 -18.33
CA ASP A 114 -9.59 16.55 -17.88
C ASP A 114 -8.76 15.34 -17.44
N LEU A 115 -8.30 15.38 -16.18
CA LEU A 115 -7.64 14.26 -15.52
C LEU A 115 -8.60 13.11 -15.19
N THR A 116 -9.90 13.32 -15.32
CA THR A 116 -10.94 12.31 -15.09
C THR A 116 -10.86 11.23 -16.17
N GLU A 117 -10.65 11.62 -17.43
CA GLU A 117 -10.42 10.69 -18.55
C GLU A 117 -9.19 9.79 -18.35
N LEU A 118 -8.10 10.31 -17.75
CA LEU A 118 -6.97 9.47 -17.35
C LEU A 118 -7.35 8.47 -16.27
N SER A 119 -8.23 8.89 -15.36
CA SER A 119 -8.67 8.07 -14.24
C SER A 119 -9.60 6.94 -14.71
N LEU A 120 -10.35 7.14 -15.79
CA LEU A 120 -11.22 6.13 -16.41
C LEU A 120 -10.48 5.21 -17.41
N MET A 121 -9.24 5.54 -17.75
CA MET A 121 -8.47 4.80 -18.73
C MET A 121 -8.05 3.41 -18.23
N ASP A 122 -8.13 2.42 -19.10
CA ASP A 122 -7.49 1.13 -18.87
C ASP A 122 -5.96 1.29 -18.69
N LYS A 123 -5.40 0.62 -17.68
CA LYS A 123 -4.00 0.79 -17.28
C LYS A 123 -3.00 0.36 -18.36
N ALA A 124 -3.36 -0.54 -19.27
CA ALA A 124 -2.50 -0.90 -20.40
C ALA A 124 -2.38 0.27 -21.39
N ARG A 125 -3.48 1.00 -21.64
CA ARG A 125 -3.46 2.21 -22.48
C ARG A 125 -2.66 3.33 -21.81
N LEU A 126 -2.82 3.51 -20.50
CA LEU A 126 -2.03 4.47 -19.72
C LEU A 126 -0.52 4.16 -19.78
N THR A 127 -0.17 2.88 -19.63
CA THR A 127 1.23 2.42 -19.70
C THR A 127 1.83 2.62 -21.10
N LYS A 128 1.04 2.38 -22.15
CA LYS A 128 1.46 2.68 -23.52
C LYS A 128 1.71 4.19 -23.73
N LEU A 129 0.82 5.03 -23.22
CA LEU A 129 0.98 6.49 -23.27
C LEU A 129 2.25 6.96 -22.54
N LEU A 130 2.54 6.37 -21.38
CA LEU A 130 3.79 6.59 -20.66
C LEU A 130 5.01 6.21 -21.51
N GLY A 131 4.94 5.08 -22.22
CA GLY A 131 5.97 4.66 -23.18
C GLY A 131 6.18 5.68 -24.30
N GLU A 132 5.11 6.19 -24.92
CA GLU A 132 5.21 7.17 -26.01
C GLU A 132 5.77 8.54 -25.56
N THR A 133 5.62 8.89 -24.29
CA THR A 133 6.04 10.19 -23.74
C THR A 133 7.45 10.19 -23.13
N HIS A 134 7.97 9.02 -22.74
CA HIS A 134 9.24 8.89 -22.02
C HIS A 134 10.24 7.94 -22.71
N ALA A 135 9.94 7.42 -23.90
CA ALA A 135 10.89 6.58 -24.64
C ALA A 135 12.15 7.36 -25.04
N GLY A 136 13.29 6.67 -25.02
CA GLY A 136 14.60 7.18 -25.39
C GLY A 136 15.36 7.89 -24.27
N MET A 137 14.67 8.36 -23.21
CA MET A 137 15.32 8.97 -22.06
C MET A 137 16.04 7.94 -21.19
N SER A 138 17.06 8.37 -20.45
CA SER A 138 17.74 7.53 -19.47
C SER A 138 16.90 7.35 -18.20
N GLU A 139 17.11 6.26 -17.48
CA GLU A 139 16.43 5.98 -16.22
C GLU A 139 16.75 7.04 -15.16
N GLU A 140 17.98 7.56 -15.15
CA GLU A 140 18.41 8.62 -14.24
C GLU A 140 17.69 9.94 -14.55
N ALA A 141 17.49 10.25 -15.84
CA ALA A 141 16.70 11.41 -16.25
C ALA A 141 15.25 11.27 -15.79
N PHE A 142 14.64 10.10 -15.99
CA PHE A 142 13.28 9.82 -15.55
C PHE A 142 13.16 9.97 -14.03
N THR A 143 14.09 9.38 -13.28
CA THR A 143 14.14 9.48 -11.81
C THR A 143 14.24 10.95 -11.35
N ARG A 144 15.06 11.78 -12.01
CA ARG A 144 15.16 13.21 -11.68
C ARG A 144 13.85 13.96 -11.94
N ASP A 145 13.18 13.67 -13.05
CA ASP A 145 11.89 14.28 -13.38
C ASP A 145 10.81 13.91 -12.36
N VAL A 146 10.77 12.65 -11.94
CA VAL A 146 9.84 12.18 -10.89
C VAL A 146 10.15 12.84 -9.54
N ARG A 147 11.42 12.94 -9.13
CA ARG A 147 11.80 13.67 -7.90
C ARG A 147 11.36 15.12 -7.96
N THR A 148 11.61 15.79 -9.09
CA THR A 148 11.22 17.19 -9.31
C THR A 148 9.71 17.35 -9.21
N PHE A 149 8.94 16.40 -9.76
CA PHE A 149 7.49 16.40 -9.62
C PHE A 149 7.07 16.34 -8.16
N PHE A 150 7.55 15.39 -7.36
CA PHE A 150 7.14 15.28 -5.95
C PHE A 150 7.60 16.46 -5.08
N GLN A 151 8.67 17.16 -5.44
CA GLN A 151 9.08 18.38 -4.75
C GLN A 151 8.08 19.54 -4.91
N HIS A 152 7.50 19.70 -6.10
CA HIS A 152 6.73 20.90 -6.46
C HIS A 152 5.22 20.65 -6.58
N ALA A 153 4.83 19.46 -7.02
CA ALA A 153 3.43 19.15 -7.23
C ALA A 153 2.68 19.07 -5.91
N ARG A 154 1.47 19.61 -5.90
CA ARG A 154 0.56 19.61 -4.76
C ARG A 154 -0.77 19.06 -5.21
N HIS A 155 -1.43 18.34 -4.32
CA HIS A 155 -2.76 17.83 -4.56
C HIS A 155 -3.76 19.01 -4.64
N PRO A 156 -4.64 19.07 -5.66
CA PRO A 156 -5.50 20.23 -5.87
C PRO A 156 -6.49 20.49 -4.74
N ARG A 157 -7.00 19.42 -4.10
CA ARG A 157 -7.95 19.53 -2.98
C ARG A 157 -7.32 20.05 -1.68
N TRP A 158 -6.11 19.59 -1.34
CA TRP A 158 -5.51 19.83 -0.02
C TRP A 158 -4.33 20.81 -0.06
N GLY A 159 -3.77 21.12 -1.23
CA GLY A 159 -2.57 21.96 -1.32
C GLY A 159 -1.30 21.32 -0.75
N VAL A 160 -1.34 20.02 -0.42
CA VAL A 160 -0.25 19.25 0.20
C VAL A 160 0.51 18.43 -0.85
N ALA A 161 1.81 18.18 -0.62
CA ALA A 161 2.60 17.34 -1.52
C ALA A 161 2.01 15.91 -1.60
N TYR A 162 1.99 15.32 -2.79
CA TYR A 162 1.36 14.01 -2.98
C TYR A 162 1.95 12.91 -2.07
N ASN A 163 3.28 12.88 -1.91
CA ASN A 163 3.97 11.92 -1.03
C ASN A 163 3.75 12.21 0.47
N GLN A 164 3.07 13.31 0.83
CA GLN A 164 2.70 13.61 2.20
C GLN A 164 1.25 13.22 2.54
N LEU A 165 0.50 12.71 1.56
CA LEU A 165 -0.89 12.28 1.67
C LEU A 165 -1.04 10.76 1.84
N ALA A 166 0.02 10.07 2.24
CA ALA A 166 -0.11 8.66 2.59
C ALA A 166 -1.12 8.48 3.75
N TYR A 167 -1.96 7.45 3.66
CA TYR A 167 -2.98 7.18 4.66
C TYR A 167 -2.32 6.72 5.97
N VAL A 168 -2.51 7.50 7.04
CA VAL A 168 -1.90 7.22 8.36
C VAL A 168 -2.24 5.82 8.88
N PRO A 169 -3.49 5.33 8.81
CA PRO A 169 -3.84 3.97 9.22
C PRO A 169 -3.05 2.90 8.46
N MET A 170 -2.75 3.14 7.18
CA MET A 170 -2.01 2.19 6.35
C MET A 170 -0.50 2.24 6.61
N LEU A 171 0.05 3.41 6.94
CA LEU A 171 1.43 3.52 7.44
C LEU A 171 1.61 2.77 8.77
N GLU A 172 0.63 2.86 9.67
CA GLU A 172 0.61 2.10 10.92
C GLU A 172 0.57 0.60 10.65
N LEU A 173 -0.30 0.15 9.74
CA LEU A 173 -0.41 -1.26 9.34
C LEU A 173 0.90 -1.80 8.74
N LEU A 174 1.53 -1.03 7.83
CA LEU A 174 2.82 -1.39 7.24
C LEU A 174 3.89 -1.57 8.31
N ARG A 175 3.99 -0.64 9.27
CA ARG A 175 4.92 -0.73 10.40
C ARG A 175 4.61 -1.90 11.32
N TYR A 176 3.33 -2.13 11.63
CA TYR A 176 2.89 -3.24 12.48
C TYR A 176 3.25 -4.60 11.85
N LEU A 177 3.02 -4.76 10.55
CA LEU A 177 3.40 -5.97 9.81
C LEU A 177 4.91 -6.19 9.83
N ARG A 178 5.71 -5.15 9.53
CA ARG A 178 7.19 -5.23 9.60
C ARG A 178 7.70 -5.59 11.00
N ALA A 179 7.12 -4.98 12.05
CA ALA A 179 7.46 -5.30 13.43
C ALA A 179 7.19 -6.77 13.81
N ASN A 180 6.31 -7.44 13.06
CA ASN A 180 5.96 -8.86 13.22
C ASN A 180 6.64 -9.77 12.16
N GLY A 181 7.68 -9.26 11.49
CA GLY A 181 8.51 -10.02 10.57
C GLY A 181 7.92 -10.22 9.18
N PHE A 182 6.91 -9.44 8.79
CA PHE A 182 6.44 -9.43 7.40
C PHE A 182 7.35 -8.57 6.51
N GLN A 183 7.57 -9.02 5.29
CA GLN A 183 8.08 -8.20 4.21
C GLN A 183 6.90 -7.47 3.55
N THR A 184 6.98 -6.15 3.44
CA THR A 184 5.92 -5.31 2.84
C THR A 184 6.32 -4.90 1.43
N TRP A 185 5.52 -5.28 0.44
CA TRP A 185 5.76 -5.05 -0.98
C TRP A 185 4.68 -4.16 -1.59
N LEU A 186 5.06 -3.31 -2.54
CA LEU A 186 4.09 -2.67 -3.45
C LEU A 186 3.78 -3.60 -4.62
N ALA A 187 2.51 -3.69 -4.99
CA ALA A 187 2.00 -4.39 -6.17
C ALA A 187 0.91 -3.53 -6.82
N SER A 188 1.35 -2.56 -7.64
CA SER A 188 0.46 -1.54 -8.20
C SER A 188 0.44 -1.54 -9.72
N ALA A 189 -0.65 -1.03 -10.31
CA ALA A 189 -0.73 -0.75 -11.74
C ALA A 189 0.14 0.46 -12.15
N GLY A 190 0.55 1.30 -11.20
CA GLY A 190 1.47 2.42 -11.45
C GLY A 190 2.83 1.98 -11.99
N GLY A 191 3.54 2.90 -12.64
CA GLY A 191 4.87 2.62 -13.18
C GLY A 191 5.87 2.27 -12.08
N ILE A 192 6.57 1.15 -12.21
CA ILE A 192 7.51 0.65 -11.19
C ILE A 192 8.55 1.70 -10.80
N ASP A 193 9.17 2.34 -11.79
CA ASP A 193 10.22 3.32 -11.58
C ASP A 193 9.69 4.63 -10.98
N PHE A 194 8.43 4.99 -11.26
CA PHE A 194 7.79 6.16 -10.67
C PHE A 194 7.60 5.98 -9.15
N MET A 195 7.10 4.81 -8.75
CA MET A 195 6.87 4.50 -7.34
C MET A 195 8.16 4.32 -6.56
N ARG A 196 9.19 3.71 -7.15
CA ARG A 196 10.51 3.51 -6.52
C ARG A 196 11.16 4.81 -6.03
N VAL A 197 10.82 5.95 -6.64
CA VAL A 197 11.36 7.26 -6.22
C VAL A 197 10.86 7.69 -4.84
N ILE A 198 9.66 7.27 -4.44
CA ILE A 198 9.02 7.72 -3.20
C ILE A 198 8.74 6.60 -2.19
N SER A 199 8.82 5.33 -2.59
CA SER A 199 8.28 4.21 -1.81
C SER A 199 8.98 4.04 -0.46
N GLU A 200 10.29 4.23 -0.42
CA GLU A 200 11.07 4.05 0.80
C GLU A 200 10.80 5.17 1.79
N ASP A 201 10.95 6.42 1.36
CA ASP A 201 10.74 7.61 2.20
C ASP A 201 9.29 7.74 2.68
N THR A 202 8.32 7.31 1.85
CA THR A 202 6.88 7.46 2.15
C THR A 202 6.33 6.28 2.96
N TYR A 203 6.71 5.05 2.62
CA TYR A 203 6.08 3.83 3.15
C TYR A 203 7.02 2.94 3.96
N GLY A 204 8.33 3.20 3.91
CA GLY A 204 9.36 2.27 4.39
C GLY A 204 9.45 1.01 3.53
N ILE A 205 9.08 1.09 2.24
CA ILE A 205 9.18 -0.02 1.28
C ILE A 205 10.34 0.26 0.32
N PRO A 206 11.46 -0.47 0.41
CA PRO A 206 12.65 -0.18 -0.38
C PRO A 206 12.41 -0.52 -1.87
N PRO A 207 13.18 0.06 -2.81
CA PRO A 207 12.91 -0.05 -4.25
C PRO A 207 12.86 -1.47 -4.81
N GLN A 208 13.59 -2.41 -4.22
CA GLN A 208 13.56 -3.83 -4.60
C GLN A 208 12.26 -4.54 -4.21
N GLN A 209 11.47 -3.95 -3.30
CA GLN A 209 10.15 -4.45 -2.88
C GLN A 209 8.98 -3.75 -3.59
N VAL A 210 9.24 -3.19 -4.78
CA VAL A 210 8.24 -2.50 -5.59
C VAL A 210 7.97 -3.27 -6.87
N ILE A 211 6.71 -3.64 -7.08
CA ILE A 211 6.20 -4.28 -8.29
C ILE A 211 5.21 -3.30 -8.94
N GLY A 212 5.49 -2.96 -10.19
CA GLY A 212 4.68 -2.02 -10.95
C GLY A 212 4.62 -2.39 -12.43
N SER A 213 3.83 -1.64 -13.19
CA SER A 213 3.86 -1.72 -14.66
C SER A 213 5.23 -1.26 -15.18
N GLN A 214 5.76 -1.96 -16.18
CA GLN A 214 7.15 -1.80 -16.64
C GLN A 214 7.22 -1.57 -18.13
N LEU A 215 8.10 -0.66 -18.53
CA LEU A 215 8.59 -0.56 -19.89
C LEU A 215 9.87 -1.40 -20.02
N LYS A 216 10.14 -1.89 -21.23
CA LYS A 216 11.45 -2.46 -21.55
C LYS A 216 12.53 -1.40 -21.42
N LYS A 217 13.73 -1.87 -21.06
CA LYS A 217 14.93 -1.05 -20.99
C LYS A 217 16.04 -1.70 -21.80
N SER A 218 16.85 -0.88 -22.45
CA SER A 218 18.10 -1.29 -23.08
C SER A 218 19.28 -0.68 -22.34
N PHE A 219 20.42 -1.36 -22.37
CA PHE A 219 21.68 -0.81 -21.89
C PHE A 219 22.35 -0.08 -23.06
N ASP A 220 22.58 1.23 -22.93
CA ASP A 220 23.33 2.04 -23.88
C ASP A 220 24.75 2.22 -23.35
N ASP A 221 25.70 1.51 -23.96
CA ASP A 221 27.13 1.63 -23.75
C ASP A 221 27.84 2.39 -24.88
N ALA A 222 27.09 2.83 -25.91
CA ALA A 222 27.63 3.60 -27.01
C ALA A 222 27.92 5.06 -26.64
N HIS A 223 27.30 5.57 -25.55
CA HIS A 223 27.50 6.92 -25.03
C HIS A 223 27.97 6.87 -23.57
N ALA A 224 28.94 7.72 -23.22
CA ALA A 224 29.41 7.84 -21.84
C ALA A 224 28.66 8.96 -21.09
N PRO A 225 28.27 8.74 -19.81
CA PRO A 225 28.35 7.48 -19.07
C PRO A 225 27.32 6.45 -19.58
N PRO A 226 27.62 5.13 -19.55
CA PRO A 226 26.65 4.10 -19.90
C PRO A 226 25.39 4.22 -19.05
N ALA A 227 24.23 3.99 -19.66
CA ALA A 227 22.95 4.22 -18.99
C ALA A 227 21.87 3.22 -19.43
N LEU A 228 20.89 3.00 -18.56
CA LEU A 228 19.67 2.31 -18.94
C LEU A 228 18.74 3.29 -19.68
N ARG A 229 18.28 2.91 -20.86
CA ARG A 229 17.31 3.69 -21.66
C ARG A 229 15.96 3.03 -21.69
N ARG A 230 14.92 3.85 -21.60
CA ARG A 230 13.52 3.41 -21.65
C ARG A 230 13.09 3.19 -23.10
N GLU A 231 12.46 2.06 -23.40
CA GLU A 231 11.88 1.78 -24.71
C GLU A 231 10.39 2.14 -24.77
N ALA A 232 9.88 2.43 -25.96
CA ALA A 232 8.44 2.58 -26.23
C ALA A 232 7.70 1.24 -26.26
N ARG A 233 8.13 0.27 -25.45
CA ARG A 233 7.60 -1.10 -25.41
C ARG A 233 7.26 -1.50 -23.99
N VAL A 234 6.01 -1.91 -23.78
CA VAL A 234 5.55 -2.42 -22.49
C VAL A 234 6.13 -3.83 -22.27
N SER A 235 6.72 -4.05 -21.10
CA SER A 235 7.20 -5.36 -20.66
C SER A 235 6.13 -6.09 -19.86
N HIS A 236 5.51 -5.40 -18.90
CA HIS A 236 4.47 -5.94 -18.03
C HIS A 236 3.46 -4.86 -17.64
N VAL A 237 2.19 -5.24 -17.52
CA VAL A 237 1.14 -4.39 -16.94
C VAL A 237 0.70 -5.06 -15.64
N ASN A 238 1.00 -4.42 -14.52
CA ASN A 238 0.77 -5.01 -13.20
C ASN A 238 -0.61 -4.61 -12.63
N ASP A 239 -1.66 -4.94 -13.39
CA ASP A 239 -3.05 -4.66 -13.05
C ASP A 239 -3.92 -5.91 -13.22
N LYS A 240 -4.99 -6.06 -12.44
CA LYS A 240 -5.91 -7.20 -12.49
C LYS A 240 -5.15 -8.54 -12.40
N ALA A 241 -5.32 -9.42 -13.38
CA ALA A 241 -4.60 -10.70 -13.48
C ALA A 241 -3.08 -10.54 -13.64
N GLY A 242 -2.59 -9.36 -14.04
CA GLY A 242 -1.16 -9.05 -14.08
C GLY A 242 -0.53 -8.93 -12.70
N LYS A 243 -1.30 -8.61 -11.64
CA LYS A 243 -0.76 -8.52 -10.27
C LYS A 243 -0.27 -9.86 -9.72
N PRO A 244 -1.05 -10.96 -9.75
CA PRO A 244 -0.55 -12.28 -9.37
C PRO A 244 0.70 -12.72 -10.15
N VAL A 245 0.76 -12.42 -11.45
CA VAL A 245 1.93 -12.73 -12.28
C VAL A 245 3.15 -11.93 -11.84
N GLY A 246 3.00 -10.61 -11.67
CA GLY A 246 4.10 -9.76 -11.20
C GLY A 246 4.60 -10.16 -9.80
N ILE A 247 3.70 -10.54 -8.91
CA ILE A 247 4.03 -11.08 -7.59
C ILE A 247 4.86 -12.36 -7.69
N ASP A 248 4.46 -13.30 -8.54
CA ASP A 248 5.19 -14.55 -8.75
C ASP A 248 6.58 -14.29 -9.34
N GLU A 249 6.68 -13.44 -10.37
CA GLU A 249 7.93 -13.13 -11.06
C GLU A 249 8.96 -12.39 -10.17
N HIS A 250 8.51 -11.52 -9.25
CA HIS A 250 9.41 -10.70 -8.44
C HIS A 250 9.72 -11.31 -7.07
N ILE A 251 8.74 -11.99 -6.46
CA ILE A 251 8.87 -12.53 -5.10
C ILE A 251 9.15 -14.03 -5.14
N GLY A 252 8.61 -14.75 -6.13
CA GLY A 252 8.64 -16.22 -6.18
C GLY A 252 7.83 -16.88 -5.06
N ARG A 253 6.97 -16.11 -4.37
CA ARG A 253 6.20 -16.55 -3.21
C ARG A 253 4.82 -15.92 -3.22
N ARG A 254 3.84 -16.74 -2.84
CA ARG A 254 2.46 -16.27 -2.64
C ARG A 254 2.37 -15.42 -1.37
N PRO A 255 1.75 -14.23 -1.41
CA PRO A 255 1.54 -13.39 -0.25
C PRO A 255 0.62 -14.05 0.77
N ALA A 256 0.93 -13.87 2.05
CA ALA A 256 0.07 -14.22 3.16
C ALA A 256 -0.94 -13.10 3.47
N PHE A 257 -0.62 -11.87 3.09
CA PHE A 257 -1.47 -10.69 3.27
C PHE A 257 -1.52 -9.90 1.96
N ALA A 258 -2.69 -9.40 1.57
CA ALA A 258 -2.78 -8.36 0.56
C ALA A 258 -3.82 -7.30 0.88
N ALA A 259 -3.52 -6.06 0.51
CA ALA A 259 -4.44 -4.94 0.56
C ALA A 259 -4.59 -4.27 -0.81
N GLY A 260 -5.82 -3.94 -1.16
CA GLY A 260 -6.21 -3.23 -2.38
C GLY A 260 -7.43 -2.34 -2.11
N ASN A 261 -7.99 -1.70 -3.13
CA ASN A 261 -9.13 -0.81 -2.96
C ASN A 261 -10.24 -0.96 -4.02
N VAL A 262 -11.41 -0.40 -3.70
CA VAL A 262 -12.55 -0.29 -4.63
C VAL A 262 -12.25 0.80 -5.66
N ARG A 263 -12.26 0.45 -6.96
CA ARG A 263 -12.11 1.43 -8.04
C ARG A 263 -12.49 0.89 -9.42
N SER A 264 -11.81 -0.17 -9.86
CA SER A 264 -11.94 -0.74 -11.21
C SER A 264 -11.72 -2.26 -11.25
N GLY A 265 -11.83 -2.94 -10.11
CA GLY A 265 -11.58 -4.37 -9.94
C GLY A 265 -10.10 -4.77 -10.10
N GLY A 266 -9.17 -3.81 -10.07
CA GLY A 266 -7.74 -4.03 -10.33
C GLY A 266 -7.06 -4.94 -9.32
N ASP A 267 -7.58 -4.99 -8.09
CA ASP A 267 -7.03 -5.77 -6.98
C ASP A 267 -7.67 -7.13 -6.77
N ILE A 268 -8.78 -7.42 -7.45
CA ILE A 268 -9.59 -8.61 -7.18
C ILE A 268 -8.72 -9.87 -7.25
N GLN A 269 -7.94 -10.03 -8.32
CA GLN A 269 -7.11 -11.21 -8.50
C GLN A 269 -5.92 -11.26 -7.52
N MET A 270 -5.34 -10.11 -7.13
CA MET A 270 -4.29 -10.06 -6.10
C MET A 270 -4.84 -10.53 -4.75
N LEU A 271 -6.00 -10.01 -4.35
CA LEU A 271 -6.67 -10.38 -3.10
C LEU A 271 -7.10 -11.85 -3.11
N GLN A 272 -7.63 -12.35 -4.23
CA GLN A 272 -7.91 -13.78 -4.42
C GLN A 272 -6.64 -14.64 -4.31
N TYR A 273 -5.52 -14.16 -4.85
CA TYR A 273 -4.25 -14.90 -4.89
C TYR A 273 -3.63 -15.08 -3.49
N THR A 274 -4.01 -14.30 -2.48
CA THR A 274 -3.58 -14.57 -1.08
C THR A 274 -4.12 -15.89 -0.52
N ARG A 275 -5.23 -16.40 -1.06
CA ARG A 275 -5.87 -17.61 -0.55
C ARG A 275 -5.05 -18.83 -0.98
N LYS A 276 -4.44 -19.50 0.00
CA LYS A 276 -3.91 -20.86 -0.15
C LYS A 276 -4.47 -21.71 0.98
N ARG A 277 -4.65 -23.01 0.74
CA ARG A 277 -4.75 -24.01 1.81
C ARG A 277 -3.41 -24.78 1.84
N PRO A 278 -2.88 -25.14 3.01
CA PRO A 278 -3.51 -25.09 4.33
C PRO A 278 -3.33 -23.77 5.12
N ARG A 279 -2.49 -22.82 4.69
CA ARG A 279 -2.16 -21.62 5.49
C ARG A 279 -3.14 -20.46 5.24
N PRO A 280 -3.70 -19.82 6.28
CA PRO A 280 -4.64 -18.72 6.10
C PRO A 280 -3.95 -17.54 5.42
N GLY A 281 -4.57 -17.00 4.37
CA GLY A 281 -4.25 -15.71 3.80
C GLY A 281 -5.22 -14.64 4.30
N PHE A 282 -4.78 -13.38 4.30
CA PHE A 282 -5.61 -12.22 4.68
C PHE A 282 -5.75 -11.27 3.50
N ALA A 283 -6.98 -10.93 3.16
CA ALA A 283 -7.31 -9.97 2.12
C ALA A 283 -8.06 -8.79 2.73
N LEU A 284 -7.55 -7.59 2.50
CA LEU A 284 -8.09 -6.31 2.96
C LEU A 284 -8.50 -5.47 1.75
N LEU A 285 -9.72 -4.96 1.74
CA LEU A 285 -10.23 -4.07 0.69
C LEU A 285 -10.61 -2.72 1.28
N ILE A 286 -10.06 -1.63 0.75
CA ILE A 286 -10.41 -0.26 1.15
C ILE A 286 -11.64 0.20 0.37
N HIS A 287 -12.70 0.60 1.08
CA HIS A 287 -13.90 1.22 0.55
C HIS A 287 -13.87 2.72 0.85
N HIS A 288 -13.79 3.51 -0.22
CA HIS A 288 -13.78 4.97 -0.17
C HIS A 288 -15.21 5.49 0.00
N ASP A 289 -15.68 5.56 1.25
CA ASP A 289 -17.03 6.01 1.63
C ASP A 289 -17.05 7.32 2.43
N ASP A 290 -15.95 8.08 2.42
CA ASP A 290 -15.79 9.32 3.19
C ASP A 290 -15.56 10.55 2.31
N ALA A 291 -16.64 11.14 1.80
CA ALA A 291 -16.58 12.34 0.98
C ALA A 291 -16.09 13.59 1.73
N VAL A 292 -16.16 13.59 3.07
CA VAL A 292 -15.84 14.76 3.90
C VAL A 292 -14.34 14.86 4.09
N ARG A 293 -13.71 13.79 4.59
CA ARG A 293 -12.29 13.73 4.90
C ARG A 293 -11.45 13.29 3.70
N GLU A 294 -12.04 12.51 2.79
CA GLU A 294 -11.42 12.04 1.54
C GLU A 294 -12.43 12.12 0.38
N PHE A 295 -12.47 11.14 -0.51
CA PHE A 295 -13.44 11.02 -1.57
C PHE A 295 -14.39 9.86 -1.27
N ALA A 296 -15.61 9.95 -1.81
CA ALA A 296 -16.52 8.82 -1.86
C ALA A 296 -16.72 8.40 -3.31
N TYR A 297 -16.43 7.15 -3.62
CA TYR A 297 -16.58 6.61 -4.98
C TYR A 297 -16.71 5.09 -4.97
N GLU A 298 -17.39 4.57 -5.97
CA GLU A 298 -17.63 3.13 -6.14
C GLU A 298 -17.61 2.74 -7.63
N GLU A 299 -17.43 1.45 -7.88
CA GLU A 299 -17.60 0.85 -9.20
C GLU A 299 -19.08 0.78 -9.55
N HIS A 300 -19.45 1.15 -10.78
CA HIS A 300 -20.85 1.08 -11.23
C HIS A 300 -21.48 -0.31 -11.02
N ASP A 301 -20.70 -1.38 -11.18
CA ASP A 301 -21.16 -2.75 -10.97
C ASP A 301 -20.83 -3.31 -9.57
N GLY A 302 -20.08 -2.57 -8.74
CA GLY A 302 -19.63 -2.99 -7.41
C GLY A 302 -18.77 -4.26 -7.41
N ALA A 303 -18.01 -4.54 -8.47
CA ALA A 303 -17.23 -5.76 -8.65
C ALA A 303 -16.36 -6.13 -7.42
N SER A 304 -15.60 -5.19 -6.88
CA SER A 304 -14.67 -5.38 -5.76
C SER A 304 -15.41 -5.70 -4.46
N LEU A 305 -16.50 -4.98 -4.16
CA LEU A 305 -17.34 -5.27 -2.97
C LEU A 305 -18.10 -6.60 -3.10
N LYS A 306 -18.50 -6.99 -4.32
CA LYS A 306 -19.06 -8.33 -4.57
C LYS A 306 -18.00 -9.42 -4.36
N ALA A 307 -16.79 -9.22 -4.88
CA ALA A 307 -15.68 -10.15 -4.70
C ALA A 307 -15.27 -10.29 -3.22
N ALA A 308 -15.26 -9.19 -2.46
CA ALA A 308 -15.00 -9.20 -1.02
C ALA A 308 -16.01 -10.05 -0.26
N ARG A 309 -17.31 -9.88 -0.55
CA ARG A 309 -18.38 -10.68 0.06
C ARG A 309 -18.24 -12.17 -0.27
N GLN A 310 -17.95 -12.52 -1.53
CA GLN A 310 -17.75 -13.90 -1.96
C GLN A 310 -16.46 -14.52 -1.40
N GLY A 311 -15.41 -13.69 -1.24
CA GLY A 311 -14.08 -14.10 -0.79
C GLY A 311 -13.91 -14.11 0.72
N GLY A 312 -14.84 -13.52 1.48
CA GLY A 312 -14.74 -13.33 2.92
C GLY A 312 -13.63 -12.36 3.32
N TRP A 313 -13.43 -11.29 2.53
CA TRP A 313 -12.38 -10.30 2.78
C TRP A 313 -12.80 -9.31 3.87
N ALA A 314 -11.81 -8.77 4.59
CA ALA A 314 -12.05 -7.63 5.46
C ALA A 314 -12.24 -6.39 4.58
N VAL A 315 -13.36 -5.68 4.75
CA VAL A 315 -13.65 -4.43 4.03
C VAL A 315 -13.54 -3.28 5.01
N VAL A 316 -12.64 -2.34 4.74
CA VAL A 316 -12.45 -1.10 5.50
C VAL A 316 -13.42 -0.06 4.97
N SER A 317 -14.28 0.47 5.83
CA SER A 317 -14.95 1.76 5.59
C SER A 317 -14.02 2.88 6.03
N MET A 318 -13.56 3.72 5.10
CA MET A 318 -12.74 4.88 5.46
C MET A 318 -13.48 5.78 6.46
N GLN A 319 -14.79 5.93 6.30
CA GLN A 319 -15.60 6.74 7.20
C GLN A 319 -15.65 6.19 8.63
N ARG A 320 -15.87 4.88 8.78
CA ARG A 320 -16.17 4.26 10.08
C ARG A 320 -14.96 3.65 10.76
N ASP A 321 -14.04 3.07 10.01
CA ASP A 321 -12.93 2.29 10.56
C ASP A 321 -11.66 3.13 10.74
N TRP A 322 -11.53 4.26 10.06
CA TRP A 322 -10.40 5.16 10.22
C TRP A 322 -10.76 6.37 11.06
N ARG A 323 -10.09 6.51 12.20
CA ARG A 323 -10.19 7.68 13.09
C ARG A 323 -9.60 8.91 12.42
N ARG A 324 -8.52 8.72 11.67
CA ARG A 324 -7.77 9.75 10.96
C ARG A 324 -7.33 9.20 9.61
N ILE A 325 -7.45 10.00 8.55
CA ILE A 325 -7.04 9.59 7.19
C ILE A 325 -5.62 10.05 6.89
N PHE A 326 -5.33 11.34 7.09
CA PHE A 326 -4.03 11.96 6.80
C PHE A 326 -3.36 12.46 8.07
N ASP A 327 -2.09 12.82 8.00
CA ASP A 327 -1.40 13.52 9.08
C ASP A 327 -2.08 14.86 9.35
N GLY A 328 -2.70 15.01 10.53
CA GLY A 328 -3.46 16.19 10.94
C GLY A 328 -2.64 17.48 10.99
N THR A 329 -1.30 17.39 11.04
CA THR A 329 -0.41 18.56 10.93
C THR A 329 -0.30 19.08 9.50
N ARG A 330 -0.67 18.25 8.50
CA ARG A 330 -0.56 18.56 7.07
C ARG A 330 -1.92 18.81 6.44
N VAL A 331 -2.92 18.02 6.82
CA VAL A 331 -4.31 18.16 6.38
C VAL A 331 -5.16 18.28 7.64
N PRO A 332 -5.68 19.48 7.98
CA PRO A 332 -6.58 19.64 9.10
C PRO A 332 -7.82 18.74 8.91
N ASP A 333 -8.19 18.00 9.96
CA ASP A 333 -9.42 17.22 9.96
C ASP A 333 -10.60 18.17 9.70
N GLY A 334 -11.47 17.84 8.74
CA GLY A 334 -12.58 18.70 8.25
C GLY A 334 -13.63 19.12 9.28
N ASN A 335 -13.41 18.91 10.58
CA ASN A 335 -14.21 19.49 11.67
C ASN A 335 -13.72 20.91 11.98
N GLY A 336 -13.84 21.80 11.02
CA GLY A 336 -13.82 23.25 11.21
C GLY A 336 -15.25 23.80 11.23
N GLY A 337 -16.14 23.22 12.02
CA GLY A 337 -17.46 23.77 12.33
C GLY A 337 -17.47 24.24 13.77
N GLY A 338 -17.19 25.53 13.97
CA GLY A 338 -17.53 26.25 15.21
C GLY A 338 -19.00 26.60 15.27
#